data_AF-A0A921HXT7-F1
#
_entry.id   AF-A0A921HXT7-F1
#
_cell.length_a   1.000
_cell.length_b   1.000
_cell.length_c   1.000
_cell.angle_alpha   90.00
_cell.angle_beta   90.00
_cell.angle_gamma   90.00
#
_symmetry.space_group_name_H-M   'P 1'
#
loop_
_entity.id
_entity.type
_entity.pdbx_description
1 polymer ?
#
loop_
_entity_poly.entity_id
_entity_poly.type
_entity_poly.pdbx_seq_one_letter_code
_entity_poly.pdbx_strand_id
1 'polypeptide(L)'
;DPGNRYGQTRVGVQSVTEKVTIRFNWNASTTIQKGKRYFSRVLTDGPISRINFCTIPEREIGADMPVYGTYDAAFDEELRPYIENLVKAQGLIDCPQAYKLAKTLKEECADFARLSQSRVYENLSFRANVIAWLKACVLYVANGYQWDQTFEDFVRWSLKYDLACKMEFFGADIESAMSEVRNEGKRHGRINLLTLLPDEFTLDDAVRMRQSQGMDAEGTRNMLWQWTYRHYITKLTIDNKQIYQKTEQWK
;
A
#
# COMPACT_ATOMS: atom_id res chain seq x y z
N ASP A 1 -2.08 29.38 12.28
CA ASP A 1 -2.33 29.77 13.68
C ASP A 1 -1.08 30.49 14.23
N PRO A 2 -1.20 31.71 14.79
CA PRO A 2 -0.14 32.46 15.47
C PRO A 2 0.23 31.97 16.90
N GLY A 3 -0.41 30.92 17.45
CA GLY A 3 -0.13 30.48 18.83
C GLY A 3 -0.41 29.02 19.23
N ASN A 4 -0.84 28.12 18.34
CA ASN A 4 -1.24 26.77 18.79
C ASN A 4 -0.29 25.60 18.46
N ARG A 5 0.51 25.28 19.48
CA ARG A 5 1.21 24.03 19.83
C ARG A 5 0.18 22.92 20.09
N TYR A 6 -0.11 21.98 19.20
CA TYR A 6 0.72 20.80 18.93
C TYR A 6 0.71 20.45 17.46
N GLY A 7 0.99 21.47 16.66
CA GLY A 7 1.65 21.38 15.37
C GLY A 7 2.35 22.70 15.11
N GLN A 8 3.36 23.04 15.94
CA GLN A 8 4.00 24.36 15.89
C GLN A 8 5.47 24.51 16.41
N THR A 9 6.25 25.22 15.59
CA THR A 9 7.15 26.42 15.73
C THR A 9 8.40 26.54 16.65
N ARG A 10 8.64 25.75 17.70
CA ARG A 10 9.98 25.62 18.37
C ARG A 10 9.97 24.48 19.40
N VAL A 11 11.10 23.76 19.52
CA VAL A 11 11.25 22.57 20.40
C VAL A 11 11.17 22.96 21.87
N GLY A 12 10.26 22.34 22.63
CA GLY A 12 10.13 22.47 24.08
C GLY A 12 9.79 21.14 24.76
N VAL A 13 9.74 21.11 26.08
CA VAL A 13 9.48 19.88 26.88
C VAL A 13 8.17 19.20 26.47
N GLN A 14 7.18 19.99 26.04
CA GLN A 14 5.88 19.50 25.58
C GLN A 14 5.92 18.88 24.17
N SER A 15 7.04 18.98 23.44
CA SER A 15 7.21 18.44 22.08
C SER A 15 7.52 16.94 22.06
N VAL A 16 7.93 16.34 23.19
CA VAL A 16 8.35 14.94 23.27
C VAL A 16 7.26 14.05 23.86
N THR A 17 6.39 14.60 24.72
CA THR A 17 5.48 13.82 25.57
C THR A 17 3.99 14.10 25.37
N GLU A 18 3.59 15.17 24.68
CA GLU A 18 2.17 15.53 24.54
C GLU A 18 1.53 15.06 23.22
N LYS A 19 0.21 14.78 23.27
CA LYS A 19 -0.56 14.25 22.15
C LYS A 19 -0.93 15.36 21.16
N VAL A 20 -0.47 15.22 19.92
CA VAL A 20 -0.79 16.10 18.79
C VAL A 20 -2.31 16.27 18.64
N THR A 21 -2.79 17.51 18.76
CA THR A 21 -4.21 17.90 18.61
C THR A 21 -4.55 18.41 17.21
N ILE A 22 -3.54 18.56 16.34
CA ILE A 22 -3.71 19.15 15.00
C ILE A 22 -4.03 18.06 13.97
N ARG A 23 -5.08 18.30 13.18
CA ARG A 23 -5.40 17.50 11.98
C ARG A 23 -4.82 18.20 10.76
N PHE A 24 -3.91 17.53 10.05
CA PHE A 24 -3.37 18.03 8.79
C PHE A 24 -4.34 17.77 7.66
N ASN A 25 -4.87 18.85 7.07
CA ASN A 25 -5.44 18.80 5.73
C ASN A 25 -4.38 19.34 4.77
N TRP A 26 -3.87 18.48 3.90
CA TRP A 26 -2.85 18.86 2.93
C TRP A 26 -3.27 18.36 1.55
N ASN A 27 -3.07 19.23 0.57
CA ASN A 27 -3.15 18.90 -0.84
C ASN A 27 -1.73 19.04 -1.41
N ALA A 28 -1.31 18.10 -2.24
CA ALA A 28 -0.05 18.18 -2.95
C ALA A 28 -0.26 17.81 -4.41
N SER A 29 0.48 18.49 -5.28
CA SER A 29 0.53 18.22 -6.70
C SER A 29 1.96 17.82 -7.08
N THR A 30 2.10 16.77 -7.88
CA THR A 30 3.41 16.26 -8.32
C THR A 30 3.26 15.55 -9.66
N THR A 31 4.37 15.36 -10.37
CA THR A 31 4.40 14.44 -11.51
C THR A 31 4.22 13.00 -11.04
N ILE A 32 3.58 12.17 -11.87
CA ILE A 32 3.26 10.76 -11.56
C ILE A 32 4.51 10.02 -11.09
N GLN A 33 5.63 10.14 -11.80
CA GLN A 33 6.89 9.46 -11.46
C GLN A 33 7.48 9.89 -10.11
N LYS A 34 7.34 11.17 -9.73
CA LYS A 34 7.75 11.62 -8.39
C LYS A 34 6.79 11.08 -7.32
N GLY A 35 5.48 11.04 -7.59
CA GLY A 35 4.49 10.45 -6.70
C GLY A 35 4.74 8.96 -6.43
N LYS A 36 4.98 8.18 -7.49
CA LYS A 36 5.37 6.75 -7.41
C LYS A 36 6.59 6.56 -6.51
N ARG A 37 7.66 7.32 -6.75
CA ARG A 37 8.89 7.24 -5.93
C ARG A 37 8.68 7.67 -4.48
N TYR A 38 7.83 8.66 -4.22
CA TYR A 38 7.55 9.12 -2.87
C TYR A 38 6.87 8.03 -2.03
N PHE A 39 5.92 7.29 -2.61
CA PHE A 39 5.17 6.25 -1.92
C PHE A 39 5.76 4.85 -2.03
N SER A 40 6.88 4.67 -2.73
CA SER A 40 7.41 3.33 -3.08
C SER A 40 7.71 2.44 -1.87
N ARG A 41 7.94 3.03 -0.69
CA ARG A 41 8.23 2.30 0.56
C ARG A 41 7.01 1.98 1.42
N VAL A 42 5.83 2.48 1.06
CA VAL A 42 4.61 2.38 1.87
C VAL A 42 3.41 1.89 1.05
N LEU A 43 3.69 1.18 -0.05
CA LEU A 43 2.69 0.68 -1.00
C LEU A 43 1.67 -0.26 -0.34
N THR A 44 2.11 -1.06 0.63
CA THR A 44 1.28 -2.04 1.37
C THR A 44 0.82 -1.56 2.74
N ASP A 45 1.34 -0.43 3.23
CA ASP A 45 1.15 0.01 4.62
C ASP A 45 -0.16 0.79 4.82
N GLY A 46 -0.91 1.01 3.74
CA GLY A 46 -2.21 1.65 3.77
C GLY A 46 -2.27 3.20 3.62
N PRO A 47 -1.18 3.99 3.54
CA PRO A 47 -1.30 5.39 3.13
C PRO A 47 -2.01 5.57 1.78
N ILE A 48 -1.61 4.79 0.76
CA ILE A 48 -2.20 4.86 -0.59
C ILE A 48 -3.71 4.64 -0.56
N SER A 49 -4.22 3.72 0.26
CA SER A 49 -5.66 3.45 0.30
C SER A 49 -6.46 4.60 0.92
N ARG A 50 -5.86 5.42 1.80
CA ARG A 50 -6.52 6.49 2.55
C ARG A 50 -6.43 7.87 1.90
N ILE A 51 -5.57 8.03 0.89
CA ILE A 51 -5.41 9.27 0.13
C ILE A 51 -6.32 9.21 -1.10
N ASN A 52 -6.94 10.34 -1.45
CA ASN A 52 -7.61 10.47 -2.74
C ASN A 52 -6.61 10.89 -3.81
N PHE A 53 -6.51 10.14 -4.89
CA PHE A 53 -5.67 10.49 -6.03
C PHE A 53 -6.52 11.02 -7.19
N CYS A 54 -5.98 12.01 -7.88
CA CYS A 54 -6.50 12.52 -9.13
C CYS A 54 -5.30 12.86 -10.03
N THR A 55 -5.54 12.85 -11.33
CA THR A 55 -4.57 13.33 -12.31
C THR A 55 -5.22 14.32 -13.25
N ILE A 56 -4.41 15.07 -13.97
CA ILE A 56 -4.86 15.87 -15.11
C ILE A 56 -4.44 15.05 -16.34
N PRO A 57 -5.38 14.64 -17.20
CA PRO A 57 -5.05 13.91 -18.42
C PRO A 57 -4.06 14.69 -19.27
N GLU A 58 -3.11 13.97 -19.89
CA GLU A 58 -2.22 14.59 -20.87
C GLU A 58 -3.04 15.12 -22.05
N ARG A 59 -2.60 16.26 -22.58
CA ARG A 59 -3.26 16.96 -23.68
C ARG A 59 -2.36 16.90 -24.90
N GLU A 60 -2.97 16.91 -26.08
CA GLU A 60 -2.23 16.98 -27.32
C GLU A 60 -1.34 18.23 -27.35
N ILE A 61 -0.15 18.08 -27.92
CA ILE A 61 0.81 19.18 -28.05
C ILE A 61 0.17 20.27 -28.91
N GLY A 62 0.03 21.47 -28.34
CA GLY A 62 -0.60 22.61 -29.00
C GLY A 62 -2.09 22.79 -28.69
N ALA A 63 -2.70 21.95 -27.85
CA ALA A 63 -4.09 22.14 -27.44
C ALA A 63 -4.27 23.37 -26.51
N ASP A 64 -5.26 24.21 -26.81
CA ASP A 64 -5.55 25.45 -26.05
C ASP A 64 -5.83 25.20 -24.57
N MET A 65 -5.27 25.96 -23.64
CA MET A 65 -5.48 25.74 -22.20
C MET A 65 -6.98 25.76 -21.84
N PRO A 66 -7.53 24.70 -21.19
CA PRO A 66 -8.94 24.67 -20.83
C PRO A 66 -9.22 25.68 -19.72
N VAL A 67 -10.32 26.41 -19.88
CA VAL A 67 -10.87 27.29 -18.84
C VAL A 67 -12.10 26.59 -18.28
N TYR A 68 -12.03 26.16 -17.02
CA TYR A 68 -13.07 25.37 -16.37
C TYR A 68 -14.19 26.21 -15.71
N GLY A 69 -14.24 27.50 -16.03
CA GLY A 69 -15.22 28.44 -15.51
C GLY A 69 -14.62 29.82 -15.19
N THR A 70 -15.49 30.74 -14.81
CA THR A 70 -15.15 32.08 -14.31
C THR A 70 -15.46 32.15 -12.82
N TYR A 71 -14.42 32.33 -12.00
CA TYR A 71 -14.55 32.42 -10.54
C TYR A 71 -14.59 33.90 -10.13
N ASP A 72 -15.65 34.60 -10.52
CA ASP A 72 -15.85 36.02 -10.26
C ASP A 72 -16.66 36.26 -8.97
N ALA A 73 -17.06 37.52 -8.75
CA ALA A 73 -17.86 37.89 -7.57
C ALA A 73 -19.25 37.23 -7.56
N ALA A 74 -19.84 36.94 -8.72
CA ALA A 74 -21.14 36.27 -8.78
C ALA A 74 -21.00 34.81 -8.33
N PHE A 75 -19.92 34.13 -8.74
CA PHE A 75 -19.61 32.78 -8.27
C PHE A 75 -19.39 32.73 -6.75
N ASP A 76 -18.71 33.74 -6.16
CA ASP A 76 -18.54 33.81 -4.69
C ASP A 76 -19.89 33.90 -3.96
N GLU A 77 -20.82 34.72 -4.48
CA GLU A 77 -22.18 34.83 -3.92
C GLU A 77 -22.98 33.53 -4.07
N GLU A 78 -22.87 32.82 -5.21
CA GLU A 78 -23.48 31.50 -5.39
C GLU A 78 -22.91 30.45 -4.44
N LEU A 79 -21.62 30.52 -4.11
CA LEU A 79 -20.94 29.58 -3.22
C LEU A 79 -21.22 29.84 -1.73
N ARG A 80 -21.49 31.10 -1.36
CA ARG A 80 -21.75 31.56 0.01
C ARG A 80 -22.71 30.68 0.82
N PRO A 81 -23.92 30.30 0.34
CA PRO A 81 -24.85 29.47 1.12
C PRO A 81 -24.26 28.11 1.48
N TYR A 82 -23.48 27.49 0.58
CA TYR A 82 -22.87 26.17 0.83
C TYR A 82 -21.79 26.25 1.93
N ILE A 83 -20.97 27.30 1.90
CA ILE A 83 -19.95 27.54 2.93
C ILE A 83 -20.61 27.81 4.28
N GLU A 84 -21.64 28.65 4.31
CA GLU A 84 -22.37 28.95 5.53
C GLU A 84 -22.99 27.70 6.16
N ASN A 85 -23.57 26.81 5.36
CA ASN A 85 -24.13 25.55 5.84
C ASN A 85 -23.05 24.66 6.48
N LEU A 86 -21.86 24.56 5.86
CA LEU A 86 -20.73 23.81 6.40
C LEU A 86 -20.21 24.38 7.72
N VAL A 87 -20.12 25.70 7.84
CA VAL A 87 -19.65 26.39 9.06
C VAL A 87 -20.65 26.26 10.20
N LYS A 88 -21.96 26.27 9.89
CA LYS A 88 -23.04 26.12 10.88
C LYS A 88 -23.22 24.67 11.36
N ALA A 89 -22.70 23.69 10.63
CA ALA A 89 -22.89 22.27 10.93
C ALA A 89 -22.25 21.87 12.27
N GLN A 90 -23.06 21.27 13.16
CA GLN A 90 -22.63 20.82 14.49
C GLN A 90 -23.33 19.51 14.88
N GLY A 91 -22.66 18.70 15.70
CA GLY A 91 -23.21 17.46 16.22
C GLY A 91 -23.16 16.29 15.22
N LEU A 92 -23.96 15.26 15.49
CA LEU A 92 -24.10 14.09 14.63
C LEU A 92 -25.06 14.42 13.49
N ILE A 93 -24.61 14.22 12.26
CA ILE A 93 -25.41 14.42 11.05
C ILE A 93 -25.64 13.05 10.43
N ASP A 94 -26.91 12.65 10.36
CA ASP A 94 -27.29 11.41 9.68
C ASP A 94 -27.67 11.70 8.22
N CYS A 95 -27.15 10.89 7.31
CA CYS A 95 -27.47 10.96 5.88
C CYS A 95 -27.72 9.54 5.37
N PRO A 96 -28.97 9.04 5.50
CA PRO A 96 -29.34 7.70 5.08
C PRO A 96 -29.02 7.42 3.61
N GLN A 97 -29.15 8.43 2.74
CA GLN A 97 -28.89 8.35 1.32
C GLN A 97 -27.40 8.11 1.03
N ALA A 98 -26.49 8.86 1.69
CA ALA A 98 -25.06 8.63 1.58
C ALA A 98 -24.68 7.22 2.02
N TYR A 99 -25.28 6.74 3.11
CA TYR A 99 -25.01 5.38 3.61
C TYR A 99 -25.55 4.30 2.67
N LYS A 100 -26.74 4.48 2.11
CA LYS A 100 -27.32 3.59 1.09
C LYS A 100 -26.41 3.52 -0.14
N LEU A 101 -25.97 4.67 -0.64
CA LEU A 101 -25.04 4.76 -1.76
C LEU A 101 -23.72 4.04 -1.46
N ALA A 102 -23.15 4.24 -0.28
CA ALA A 102 -21.91 3.56 0.12
C ALA A 102 -22.05 2.03 0.16
N LYS A 103 -23.23 1.50 0.53
CA LYS A 103 -23.51 0.05 0.46
C LYS A 103 -23.54 -0.43 -0.99
N THR A 104 -24.25 0.27 -1.86
CA THR A 104 -24.32 -0.05 -3.29
C THR A 104 -22.93 -0.02 -3.93
N LEU A 105 -22.15 1.04 -3.70
CA LEU A 105 -20.79 1.17 -4.24
C LEU A 105 -19.83 0.10 -3.72
N LYS A 106 -20.01 -0.34 -2.46
CA LYS A 106 -19.26 -1.48 -1.91
C LYS A 106 -19.54 -2.77 -2.69
N GLU A 107 -20.80 -3.05 -2.98
CA GLU A 107 -21.21 -4.23 -3.74
C GLU A 107 -20.71 -4.15 -5.19
N GLU A 108 -20.87 -3.00 -5.86
CA GLU A 108 -20.33 -2.76 -7.20
C GLU A 108 -18.81 -2.97 -7.26
N CYS A 109 -18.07 -2.48 -6.27
CA CYS A 109 -16.62 -2.70 -6.19
C CYS A 109 -16.26 -4.17 -5.95
N ALA A 110 -17.04 -4.88 -5.12
CA ALA A 110 -16.82 -6.29 -4.87
C ALA A 110 -17.10 -7.14 -6.12
N ASP A 111 -18.15 -6.82 -6.88
CA ASP A 111 -18.44 -7.46 -8.16
C ASP A 111 -17.30 -7.24 -9.15
N PHE A 112 -16.83 -6.00 -9.30
CA PHE A 112 -15.68 -5.70 -10.17
C PHE A 112 -14.41 -6.44 -9.73
N ALA A 113 -14.11 -6.48 -8.43
CA ALA A 113 -12.96 -7.20 -7.90
C ALA A 113 -13.03 -8.71 -8.21
N ARG A 114 -14.23 -9.32 -8.11
CA ARG A 114 -14.44 -10.72 -8.46
C ARG A 114 -14.29 -10.95 -9.96
N LEU A 115 -14.80 -10.07 -10.82
CA LEU A 115 -14.68 -10.23 -12.28
C LEU A 115 -13.25 -10.00 -12.77
N SER A 116 -12.54 -9.02 -12.19
CA SER A 116 -11.15 -8.71 -12.55
C SER A 116 -10.11 -9.58 -11.84
N GLN A 117 -10.53 -10.37 -10.84
CA GLN A 117 -9.65 -11.16 -9.98
C GLN A 117 -8.51 -10.35 -9.31
N SER A 118 -8.71 -9.03 -9.13
CA SER A 118 -7.68 -8.15 -8.58
C SER A 118 -7.84 -7.97 -7.06
N ARG A 119 -6.95 -8.62 -6.29
CA ARG A 119 -6.86 -8.40 -4.83
C ARG A 119 -6.43 -6.97 -4.50
N VAL A 120 -5.57 -6.38 -5.32
CA VAL A 120 -5.12 -4.98 -5.16
C VAL A 120 -6.33 -4.04 -5.23
N TYR A 121 -7.15 -4.17 -6.28
CA TYR A 121 -8.35 -3.37 -6.45
C TYR A 121 -9.32 -3.55 -5.27
N GLU A 122 -9.59 -4.81 -4.88
CA GLU A 122 -10.48 -5.13 -3.76
C GLU A 122 -10.05 -4.37 -2.49
N ASN A 123 -8.77 -4.47 -2.14
CA ASN A 123 -8.21 -3.84 -0.94
C ASN A 123 -8.27 -2.31 -0.99
N LEU A 124 -8.00 -1.71 -2.15
CA LEU A 124 -8.06 -0.26 -2.33
C LEU A 124 -9.51 0.26 -2.28
N SER A 125 -10.47 -0.52 -2.77
CA SER A 125 -11.88 -0.15 -2.86
C SER A 125 -12.52 0.14 -1.49
N PHE A 126 -12.08 -0.55 -0.43
CA PHE A 126 -12.65 -0.37 0.90
C PHE A 126 -12.50 1.05 1.43
N ARG A 127 -11.28 1.61 1.33
CA ARG A 127 -11.01 2.97 1.81
C ARG A 127 -11.44 4.02 0.80
N ALA A 128 -11.36 3.73 -0.49
CA ALA A 128 -11.92 4.59 -1.52
C ALA A 128 -13.44 4.79 -1.33
N ASN A 129 -14.19 3.74 -0.98
CA ASN A 129 -15.62 3.84 -0.69
C ASN A 129 -15.92 4.70 0.56
N VAL A 130 -15.07 4.64 1.59
CA VAL A 130 -15.20 5.53 2.76
C VAL A 130 -14.96 6.99 2.37
N ILE A 131 -13.96 7.26 1.52
CA ILE A 131 -13.69 8.61 0.99
C ILE A 131 -14.90 9.10 0.18
N ALA A 132 -15.47 8.25 -0.68
CA ALA A 132 -16.66 8.55 -1.47
C ALA A 132 -17.87 8.87 -0.58
N TRP A 133 -18.11 8.06 0.46
CA TRP A 133 -19.13 8.31 1.47
C TRP A 133 -18.94 9.65 2.19
N LEU A 134 -17.70 9.98 2.61
CA LEU A 134 -17.39 11.26 3.25
C LEU A 134 -17.67 12.45 2.32
N LYS A 135 -17.37 12.33 1.01
CA LYS A 135 -17.72 13.35 0.02
C LYS A 135 -19.23 13.54 -0.07
N ALA A 136 -20.00 12.45 -0.09
CA ALA A 136 -21.46 12.50 -0.08
C ALA A 136 -22.01 13.23 1.15
N CYS A 137 -21.44 12.96 2.34
CA CYS A 137 -21.81 13.66 3.57
C CYS A 137 -21.51 15.17 3.49
N VAL A 138 -20.34 15.55 2.97
CA VAL A 138 -19.97 16.97 2.81
C VAL A 138 -20.92 17.67 1.84
N LEU A 139 -21.24 17.06 0.70
CA LEU A 139 -22.20 17.61 -0.26
C LEU A 139 -23.59 17.77 0.34
N TYR A 140 -24.06 16.77 1.09
CA TYR A 140 -25.34 16.82 1.79
C TYR A 140 -25.41 17.97 2.80
N VAL A 141 -24.37 18.16 3.60
CA VAL A 141 -24.30 19.27 4.58
C VAL A 141 -24.20 20.61 3.86
N ALA A 142 -23.32 20.72 2.86
CA ALA A 142 -23.18 21.93 2.06
C ALA A 142 -24.53 22.35 1.45
N ASN A 143 -25.32 21.38 0.98
CA ASN A 143 -26.65 21.61 0.40
C ASN A 143 -27.77 21.74 1.45
N GLY A 144 -27.46 22.12 2.69
CA GLY A 144 -28.45 22.39 3.71
C GLY A 144 -29.25 21.17 4.15
N TYR A 145 -28.59 20.01 4.21
CA TYR A 145 -29.21 18.72 4.58
C TYR A 145 -30.30 18.28 3.59
N GLN A 146 -30.20 18.71 2.33
CA GLN A 146 -31.04 18.24 1.24
C GLN A 146 -30.22 17.37 0.31
N TRP A 147 -30.69 16.14 0.09
CA TRP A 147 -30.05 15.23 -0.86
C TRP A 147 -30.43 15.60 -2.29
N ASP A 148 -29.44 15.67 -3.17
CA ASP A 148 -29.62 15.86 -4.59
C ASP A 148 -29.11 14.63 -5.36
N GLN A 149 -29.79 14.24 -6.44
CA GLN A 149 -29.41 13.07 -7.23
C GLN A 149 -28.03 13.23 -7.89
N THR A 150 -27.63 14.45 -8.22
CA THR A 150 -26.30 14.74 -8.78
C THR A 150 -25.16 14.36 -7.83
N PHE A 151 -25.43 14.27 -6.52
CA PHE A 151 -24.44 13.81 -5.55
C PHE A 151 -24.07 12.36 -5.76
N GLU A 152 -25.04 11.51 -6.13
CA GLU A 152 -24.79 10.12 -6.43
C GLU A 152 -23.84 9.99 -7.64
N ASP A 153 -24.13 10.72 -8.71
CA ASP A 153 -23.33 10.70 -9.93
C ASP A 153 -21.90 11.18 -9.66
N PHE A 154 -21.75 12.30 -8.95
CA PHE A 154 -20.44 12.82 -8.58
C PHE A 154 -19.67 11.86 -7.68
N VAL A 155 -20.30 11.30 -6.65
CA VAL A 155 -19.65 10.40 -5.69
C VAL A 155 -19.23 9.10 -6.37
N ARG A 156 -20.08 8.52 -7.22
CA ARG A 156 -19.77 7.32 -8.01
C ARG A 156 -18.62 7.61 -8.97
N TRP A 157 -18.68 8.72 -9.72
CA TRP A 157 -17.59 9.13 -10.61
C TRP A 157 -16.28 9.31 -9.83
N SER A 158 -16.33 10.00 -8.69
CA SER A 158 -15.16 10.31 -7.88
C SER A 158 -14.52 9.07 -7.28
N LEU A 159 -15.31 8.08 -6.85
CA LEU A 159 -14.82 6.77 -6.43
C LEU A 159 -14.08 6.05 -7.56
N LYS A 160 -14.72 5.96 -8.73
CA LYS A 160 -14.16 5.27 -9.90
C LYS A 160 -12.89 5.95 -10.37
N TYR A 161 -12.85 7.29 -10.37
CA TYR A 161 -11.69 8.06 -10.78
C TYR A 161 -10.50 7.90 -9.82
N ASP A 162 -10.75 7.95 -8.51
CA ASP A 162 -9.74 7.69 -7.49
C ASP A 162 -9.17 6.27 -7.61
N LEU A 163 -10.02 5.26 -7.78
CA LEU A 163 -9.59 3.88 -7.98
C LEU A 163 -8.81 3.69 -9.28
N ALA A 164 -9.26 4.30 -10.38
CA ALA A 164 -8.55 4.27 -11.65
C ALA A 164 -7.13 4.85 -11.50
N CYS A 165 -6.99 6.04 -10.90
CA CYS A 165 -5.70 6.66 -10.63
C CYS A 165 -4.80 5.75 -9.75
N LYS A 166 -5.36 5.17 -8.69
CA LYS A 166 -4.60 4.28 -7.79
C LYS A 166 -4.08 3.05 -8.51
N MET A 167 -4.93 2.42 -9.32
CA MET A 167 -4.56 1.23 -10.08
C MET A 167 -3.53 1.56 -11.17
N GLU A 168 -3.70 2.67 -11.87
CA GLU A 168 -2.78 3.12 -12.92
C GLU A 168 -1.40 3.44 -12.35
N PHE A 169 -1.32 4.18 -11.24
CA PHE A 169 -0.04 4.65 -10.71
C PHE A 169 0.67 3.60 -9.87
N PHE A 170 -0.07 2.84 -9.06
CA PHE A 170 0.51 1.98 -8.02
C PHE A 170 0.09 0.51 -8.14
N GLY A 171 -0.85 0.15 -9.01
CA GLY A 171 -1.43 -1.20 -9.04
C GLY A 171 -0.38 -2.30 -9.21
N ALA A 172 0.46 -2.19 -10.24
CA ALA A 172 1.52 -3.15 -10.52
C ALA A 172 2.59 -3.18 -9.40
N ASP A 173 3.00 -2.02 -8.91
CA ASP A 173 4.02 -1.91 -7.86
C ASP A 173 3.51 -2.55 -6.54
N ILE A 174 2.23 -2.35 -6.20
CA ILE A 174 1.58 -2.97 -5.04
C ILE A 174 1.48 -4.49 -5.23
N GLU A 175 1.14 -4.96 -6.43
CA GLU A 175 1.05 -6.40 -6.73
C GLU A 175 2.41 -7.10 -6.60
N SER A 176 3.47 -6.46 -7.10
CA SER A 176 4.86 -6.93 -6.93
C SER A 176 5.23 -7.00 -5.45
N ALA A 177 4.98 -5.93 -4.69
CA ALA A 177 5.28 -5.88 -3.26
C ALA A 177 4.51 -6.95 -2.46
N MET A 178 3.24 -7.19 -2.77
CA MET A 178 2.46 -8.26 -2.12
C MET A 178 2.99 -9.65 -2.46
N SER A 179 3.45 -9.86 -3.69
CA SER A 179 4.03 -11.14 -4.13
C SER A 179 5.39 -11.41 -3.49
N GLU A 180 6.23 -10.38 -3.36
CA GLU A 180 7.51 -10.45 -2.65
C GLU A 180 7.31 -10.85 -1.19
N VAL A 181 6.43 -10.17 -0.45
CA VAL A 181 6.11 -10.52 0.95
C VAL A 181 5.62 -11.97 1.08
N ARG A 182 4.79 -12.44 0.14
CA ARG A 182 4.31 -13.83 0.12
C ARG A 182 5.44 -14.84 -0.09
N ASN A 183 6.46 -14.46 -0.85
CA ASN A 183 7.66 -15.28 -1.07
C ASN A 183 8.67 -15.16 0.06
N GLU A 184 8.74 -14.02 0.76
CA GLU A 184 9.54 -13.87 1.98
C GLU A 184 9.01 -14.75 3.11
N GLY A 185 7.69 -14.93 3.23
CA GLY A 185 7.10 -15.91 4.15
C GLY A 185 7.46 -17.37 3.84
N LYS A 186 7.97 -17.66 2.62
CA LYS A 186 8.54 -18.97 2.25
C LYS A 186 10.05 -19.05 2.46
N ARG A 187 10.74 -17.94 2.76
CA ARG A 187 12.14 -18.00 3.20
C ARG A 187 12.12 -18.59 4.61
N HIS A 188 12.24 -19.91 4.69
CA HIS A 188 12.57 -20.56 5.96
C HIS A 188 13.78 -19.82 6.55
N GLY A 189 13.68 -19.40 7.82
CA GLY A 189 14.81 -18.82 8.53
C GLY A 189 16.03 -19.73 8.41
N ARG A 190 17.25 -19.20 8.60
CA ARG A 190 18.49 -19.99 8.41
C ARG A 190 18.37 -21.33 9.16
N ILE A 191 18.23 -22.41 8.41
CA ILE A 191 18.15 -23.77 8.94
C ILE A 191 19.54 -24.37 8.94
N ASN A 192 19.77 -25.30 9.87
CA ASN A 192 21.00 -26.06 9.86
C ASN A 192 21.00 -27.00 8.66
N LEU A 193 21.81 -26.67 7.65
CA LEU A 193 21.87 -27.45 6.42
C LEU A 193 22.38 -28.89 6.62
N LEU A 194 23.17 -29.13 7.68
CA LEU A 194 23.71 -30.46 7.98
C LEU A 194 22.62 -31.41 8.52
N THR A 195 21.55 -30.90 9.15
CA THR A 195 20.43 -31.76 9.59
C THR A 195 19.57 -32.24 8.43
N LEU A 196 19.63 -31.57 7.27
CA LEU A 196 18.87 -31.92 6.07
C LEU A 196 19.53 -33.01 5.23
N LEU A 197 20.81 -33.29 5.48
CA LEU A 197 21.55 -34.35 4.81
C LEU A 197 21.44 -35.66 5.59
N PRO A 198 21.48 -36.83 4.92
CA PRO A 198 21.64 -38.11 5.60
C PRO A 198 22.98 -38.19 6.34
N ASP A 199 23.15 -39.19 7.21
CA ASP A 199 24.40 -39.37 7.97
C ASP A 199 25.62 -39.59 7.09
N GLU A 200 25.42 -40.16 5.91
CA GLU A 200 26.41 -40.29 4.84
C GLU A 200 25.88 -39.66 3.56
N PHE A 201 26.63 -38.74 2.97
CA PHE A 201 26.21 -38.00 1.78
C PHE A 201 27.38 -37.68 0.85
N THR A 202 27.09 -37.42 -0.41
CA THR A 202 28.08 -37.06 -1.44
C THR A 202 28.19 -35.55 -1.65
N LEU A 203 29.20 -35.11 -2.41
CA LEU A 203 29.30 -33.71 -2.84
C LEU A 203 28.04 -33.27 -3.60
N ASP A 204 27.49 -34.13 -4.46
CA ASP A 204 26.30 -33.82 -5.25
C ASP A 204 25.06 -33.67 -4.36
N ASP A 205 24.94 -34.46 -3.29
CA ASP A 205 23.87 -34.31 -2.30
C ASP A 205 23.95 -32.96 -1.59
N ALA A 206 25.15 -32.54 -1.22
CA ALA A 206 25.39 -31.24 -0.59
C ALA A 206 25.08 -30.07 -1.55
N VAL A 207 25.39 -30.19 -2.84
CA VAL A 207 25.04 -29.20 -3.88
C VAL A 207 23.53 -29.13 -4.04
N ARG A 208 22.86 -30.29 -4.22
CA ARG A 208 21.39 -30.35 -4.38
C ARG A 208 20.67 -29.77 -3.18
N MET A 209 21.14 -30.05 -1.97
CA MET A 209 20.57 -29.50 -0.73
C MET A 209 20.76 -27.97 -0.68
N ARG A 210 21.93 -27.42 -1.02
CA ARG A 210 22.12 -25.95 -1.06
C ARG A 210 21.19 -25.29 -2.07
N GLN A 211 21.05 -25.87 -3.25
CA GLN A 211 20.16 -25.36 -4.29
C GLN A 211 18.69 -25.43 -3.87
N SER A 212 18.26 -26.47 -3.16
CA SER A 212 16.90 -26.57 -2.63
C SER A 212 16.60 -25.50 -1.56
N GLN A 213 17.64 -24.95 -0.93
CA GLN A 213 17.55 -23.82 0.00
C GLN A 213 17.80 -22.46 -0.68
N GLY A 214 17.83 -22.40 -2.01
CA GLY A 214 18.02 -21.16 -2.78
C GLY A 214 19.44 -20.60 -2.76
N MET A 215 20.44 -21.42 -2.41
CA MET A 215 21.87 -21.05 -2.42
C MET A 215 22.58 -21.52 -3.70
N ASP A 216 23.69 -20.85 -4.04
CA ASP A 216 24.54 -21.26 -5.15
C ASP A 216 25.31 -22.57 -4.88
N ALA A 217 25.71 -23.23 -5.97
CA ALA A 217 26.51 -24.45 -5.94
C ALA A 217 28.01 -24.19 -5.66
N GLU A 218 28.53 -23.00 -5.99
CA GLU A 218 29.95 -22.66 -5.90
C GLU A 218 30.45 -22.66 -4.45
N GLY A 219 29.63 -22.17 -3.52
CA GLY A 219 29.94 -22.14 -2.09
C GLY A 219 29.94 -23.51 -1.40
N THR A 220 29.54 -24.60 -2.07
CA THR A 220 29.44 -25.94 -1.47
C THR A 220 30.78 -26.45 -0.97
N ARG A 221 31.87 -26.23 -1.72
CA ARG A 221 33.21 -26.71 -1.34
C ARG A 221 33.73 -26.04 -0.09
N ASN A 222 33.56 -24.72 0.03
CA ASN A 222 33.95 -23.96 1.21
C ASN A 222 33.11 -24.36 2.44
N MET A 223 31.81 -24.58 2.25
CA MET A 223 30.91 -25.09 3.29
C MET A 223 31.39 -26.44 3.84
N LEU A 224 31.68 -27.40 2.96
CA LEU A 224 32.18 -28.72 3.37
C LEU A 224 33.54 -28.62 4.05
N TRP A 225 34.45 -27.77 3.55
CA TRP A 225 35.73 -27.52 4.20
C TRP A 225 35.56 -27.01 5.64
N GLN A 226 34.67 -26.05 5.87
CA GLN A 226 34.36 -25.53 7.21
C GLN A 226 33.78 -26.61 8.11
N TRP A 227 32.85 -27.44 7.60
CA TRP A 227 32.24 -28.52 8.39
C TRP A 227 33.26 -29.61 8.75
N THR A 228 34.20 -29.91 7.86
CA THR A 228 35.30 -30.84 8.16
C THR A 228 36.29 -30.23 9.15
N TYR A 229 36.69 -28.96 8.96
CA TYR A 229 37.61 -28.26 9.87
C TYR A 229 37.04 -28.13 11.29
N ARG A 230 35.72 -27.94 11.42
CA ARG A 230 35.01 -27.84 12.71
C ARG A 230 34.58 -29.20 13.27
N HIS A 231 34.98 -30.30 12.63
CA HIS A 231 34.68 -31.67 13.07
C HIS A 231 33.19 -31.99 13.16
N TYR A 232 32.34 -31.41 12.30
CA TYR A 232 30.93 -31.83 12.17
C TYR A 232 30.76 -33.02 11.23
N ILE A 233 31.69 -33.16 10.28
CA ILE A 233 31.73 -34.26 9.30
C ILE A 233 33.16 -34.74 9.10
N THR A 234 33.31 -36.00 8.72
CA THR A 234 34.57 -36.62 8.29
C THR A 234 34.52 -36.89 6.79
N LYS A 235 35.63 -36.66 6.10
CA LYS A 235 35.77 -36.95 4.68
C LYS A 235 36.39 -38.35 4.49
N LEU A 236 35.66 -39.23 3.82
CA LEU A 236 36.07 -40.60 3.50
C LEU A 236 36.23 -40.76 1.99
N THR A 237 37.13 -41.64 1.57
CA THR A 237 37.27 -42.06 0.16
C THR A 237 37.03 -43.55 0.08
N ILE A 238 35.90 -43.95 -0.51
CA ILE A 238 35.49 -45.35 -0.68
C ILE A 238 35.31 -45.57 -2.18
N ASP A 239 35.94 -46.60 -2.75
CA ASP A 239 35.84 -46.97 -4.17
C ASP A 239 36.05 -45.78 -5.14
N ASN A 240 37.09 -44.98 -4.90
CA ASN A 240 37.42 -43.74 -5.64
C ASN A 240 36.32 -42.65 -5.61
N LYS A 241 35.32 -42.76 -4.73
CA LYS A 241 34.29 -41.74 -4.51
C LYS A 241 34.50 -41.05 -3.17
N GLN A 242 34.34 -39.73 -3.17
CA GLN A 242 34.38 -38.93 -1.94
C GLN A 242 33.01 -38.95 -1.26
N ILE A 243 32.99 -39.44 -0.02
CA ILE A 243 31.80 -39.51 0.84
C ILE A 243 32.07 -38.68 2.09
N TYR A 244 31.05 -37.97 2.56
CA TYR A 244 31.08 -37.22 3.80
C TYR A 244 30.18 -37.91 4.81
N GLN A 245 30.67 -38.12 6.02
CA GLN A 245 29.93 -38.77 7.10
C GLN A 245 29.83 -37.83 8.30
N LYS A 246 28.65 -37.71 8.91
CA LYS A 246 28.47 -36.96 10.15
C LYS A 246 29.22 -37.62 11.30
N THR A 247 29.93 -36.82 12.09
CA THR A 247 30.64 -37.31 13.28
C THR A 247 29.67 -37.65 14.41
N GLU A 248 30.01 -38.59 15.28
CA GLU A 248 29.24 -38.89 16.50
C GLU A 248 29.12 -37.67 17.44
N GLN A 249 30.09 -36.74 17.42
CA GLN A 249 30.01 -35.49 18.17
C GLN A 249 28.90 -34.54 17.67
N TRP A 250 28.46 -34.72 16.43
CA TRP A 250 27.43 -33.90 15.79
C TRP A 250 26.02 -34.50 15.94
N LYS A 251 25.92 -35.83 16.00
CA LYS A 251 24.64 -36.55 16.20
C LYS A 251 24.08 -36.31 17.60
#